data_AF-A0A0D3INV1-F1
#
_entry.id   AF-A0A0D3INV1-F1
#
_cell.length_a   1.000
_cell.length_b   1.000
_cell.length_c   1.000
_cell.angle_alpha   90.00
_cell.angle_beta   90.00
_cell.angle_gamma   90.00
#
_symmetry.space_group_name_H-M   'P 1'
#
loop_
_entity.id
_entity.type
_entity.pdbx_description
1 polymer ?
#
loop_
_entity_poly.entity_id
_entity_poly.type
_entity_poly.pdbx_seq_one_letter_code
_entity_poly.pdbx_strand_id
1 'polypeptide(L)'
;MRAAVSTESALGPRGPLGLPLSERGFLLLVARAAQRGARRKDHPPRPPTPSPPVYDFGLRRDVTVAFSMGCFSSRVEPSTEELSGFPTAERDAPTPADTAAPTQPAAALPSATDLGVSEEKLELWRKRGGGDLEPVLASGAVALLDAQWIISHAEAGGVLTHRQALPEEAFLSLADLADLVEAIDEYDWLPVAALSYPWLTKDHPDPRGANLTRVARALKALLTSPYVRRLGIFWDFGSLHQHPDPANGVMRSEEQNALFKQGLGCLGTLYSHPYTWVLRLTSFPDGHKAEDQAEGTNVAAYFDRGWCFTEQSWASLTKDGGLSLDLGLMYNSTAARLKKYNYWSLRADCTKGGGRRPPLLPSAFAAELETKSFTNGKDDKPLVKRLYEAAFKEQFGKATWLKYGMLGWGDAEAAQLAEVLASGAAPRLEKLNLQDNKIGDEGCKALAAALGKEGAAPRLETLYLHSNQIGDEGCKALAIALKEVAHGGPREQEAA
;
A
#
# COMPACT_ATOMS: atom_id res chain seq x y z
N MET A 1 -21.89 -65.75 20.04
CA MET A 1 -22.65 -66.29 18.88
C MET A 1 -22.14 -65.55 17.66
N ARG A 2 -21.20 -66.14 16.90
CA ARG A 2 -21.43 -67.00 15.70
C ARG A 2 -22.17 -66.21 14.60
N ALA A 3 -21.77 -66.13 13.34
CA ALA A 3 -20.68 -66.63 12.50
C ALA A 3 -20.78 -65.81 11.18
N ALA A 4 -19.73 -65.32 10.52
CA ALA A 4 -18.72 -66.00 9.70
C ALA A 4 -19.29 -66.99 8.67
N VAL A 5 -19.18 -66.66 7.38
CA VAL A 5 -18.80 -67.61 6.32
C VAL A 5 -17.75 -66.93 5.43
N SER A 6 -16.58 -67.58 5.41
CA SER A 6 -15.39 -67.35 4.60
C SER A 6 -15.40 -68.22 3.34
N THR A 7 -14.56 -67.89 2.36
CA THR A 7 -13.45 -68.70 1.77
C THR A 7 -12.74 -67.81 0.72
N GLU A 8 -11.49 -67.34 0.88
CA GLU A 8 -10.17 -68.02 0.71
C GLU A 8 -9.96 -68.62 -0.70
N SER A 9 -8.82 -68.53 -1.40
CA SER A 9 -7.40 -68.18 -1.16
C SER A 9 -6.77 -67.79 -2.54
N ALA A 10 -5.55 -67.25 -2.75
CA ALA A 10 -4.27 -67.60 -2.16
C ALA A 10 -3.13 -66.59 -2.53
N LEU A 11 -2.25 -66.36 -1.54
CA LEU A 11 -0.77 -66.36 -1.54
C LEU A 11 0.06 -65.30 -2.31
N GLY A 12 0.79 -64.46 -1.54
CA GLY A 12 1.96 -63.64 -1.95
C GLY A 12 3.29 -64.42 -2.03
N PRO A 13 4.51 -63.81 -1.98
CA PRO A 13 4.91 -62.79 -0.99
C PRO A 13 5.92 -61.67 -1.39
N ARG A 14 5.93 -60.59 -0.57
CA ARG A 14 7.05 -59.76 0.03
C ARG A 14 8.13 -59.17 -0.89
N GLY A 15 8.58 -57.90 -0.88
CA GLY A 15 8.55 -56.67 -0.03
C GLY A 15 9.77 -55.80 -0.48
N PRO A 16 10.24 -54.72 0.18
CA PRO A 16 9.63 -53.78 1.14
C PRO A 16 9.98 -52.27 0.90
N LEU A 17 9.45 -51.36 1.75
CA LEU A 17 9.86 -49.95 2.05
C LEU A 17 9.58 -48.91 0.94
N GLY A 18 9.08 -47.68 1.15
CA GLY A 18 8.79 -46.84 2.32
C GLY A 18 8.31 -45.45 1.81
N LEU A 19 7.61 -44.70 2.66
CA LEU A 19 7.00 -43.36 2.46
C LEU A 19 8.02 -42.24 2.05
N PRO A 20 7.63 -40.96 1.99
CA PRO A 20 6.85 -40.25 0.96
C PRO A 20 7.66 -39.08 0.34
N LEU A 21 7.36 -38.65 -0.90
CA LEU A 21 8.02 -37.46 -1.47
C LEU A 21 7.36 -36.17 -0.96
N SER A 22 8.07 -35.53 -0.04
CA SER A 22 7.85 -34.20 0.53
C SER A 22 8.12 -33.07 -0.46
N GLU A 23 7.44 -31.94 -0.24
CA GLU A 23 7.79 -30.57 -0.57
C GLU A 23 9.26 -30.36 -0.99
N ARG A 24 9.51 -30.05 -2.27
CA ARG A 24 10.68 -29.30 -2.80
C ARG A 24 10.51 -29.10 -4.31
N GLY A 25 9.79 -28.05 -4.68
CA GLY A 25 9.64 -27.63 -6.08
C GLY A 25 9.71 -26.10 -6.29
N PHE A 26 9.93 -25.32 -5.24
CA PHE A 26 9.93 -23.86 -5.34
C PHE A 26 10.82 -23.28 -4.23
N LEU A 27 12.14 -23.23 -4.48
CA LEU A 27 13.16 -22.41 -3.81
C LEU A 27 14.55 -22.97 -4.16
N LEU A 28 15.12 -22.56 -5.29
CA LEU A 28 16.57 -22.57 -5.46
C LEU A 28 17.01 -21.61 -6.59
N LEU A 29 16.88 -20.30 -6.37
CA LEU A 29 17.73 -19.34 -7.06
C LEU A 29 17.82 -18.06 -6.23
N VAL A 30 18.72 -18.06 -5.23
CA VAL A 30 19.57 -16.94 -4.80
C VAL A 30 20.42 -17.44 -3.62
N ALA A 31 21.73 -17.18 -3.71
CA ALA A 31 22.74 -17.27 -2.66
C ALA A 31 23.20 -18.66 -2.15
N ARG A 32 24.16 -19.27 -2.87
CA ARG A 32 25.33 -19.92 -2.26
C ARG A 32 26.48 -20.05 -3.27
N ALA A 33 27.22 -18.97 -3.45
CA ALA A 33 28.52 -18.97 -4.12
C ALA A 33 29.57 -18.41 -3.15
N ALA A 34 29.98 -19.22 -2.18
CA ALA A 34 31.25 -19.02 -1.48
C ALA A 34 31.70 -20.32 -0.78
N GLN A 35 32.88 -20.77 -1.17
CA GLN A 35 33.82 -21.67 -0.48
C GLN A 35 33.76 -23.19 -0.73
N ARG A 36 34.95 -23.65 -1.19
CA ARG A 36 35.58 -24.99 -1.20
C ARG A 36 35.14 -25.90 -2.36
N GLY A 37 35.98 -26.32 -3.29
CA GLY A 37 37.45 -26.43 -3.33
C GLY A 37 37.87 -27.90 -3.42
N ALA A 38 38.41 -28.29 -4.58
CA ALA A 38 39.19 -29.49 -4.91
C ALA A 38 38.46 -30.81 -5.24
N ARG A 39 38.42 -31.19 -6.54
CA ARG A 39 39.34 -32.19 -7.15
C ARG A 39 39.21 -32.22 -8.69
N ARG A 40 40.36 -32.35 -9.34
CA ARG A 40 40.65 -32.26 -10.79
C ARG A 40 40.07 -33.41 -11.62
N LYS A 41 39.73 -33.14 -12.89
CA LYS A 41 40.22 -33.84 -14.10
C LYS A 41 40.18 -32.90 -15.31
N ASP A 42 41.18 -33.02 -16.15
CA ASP A 42 41.72 -32.00 -17.06
C ASP A 42 40.93 -31.82 -18.36
N HIS A 43 40.65 -30.57 -18.76
CA HIS A 43 40.34 -30.11 -20.12
C HIS A 43 40.90 -28.68 -20.33
N PRO A 44 41.42 -28.32 -21.52
CA PRO A 44 42.11 -27.05 -21.76
C PRO A 44 41.15 -25.85 -21.72
N PRO A 45 41.62 -24.64 -21.35
CA PRO A 45 40.75 -23.48 -21.14
C PRO A 45 40.23 -22.93 -22.47
N ARG A 46 38.91 -22.69 -22.54
CA ARG A 46 38.31 -21.78 -23.54
C ARG A 46 38.68 -20.33 -23.20
N PRO A 47 38.87 -19.45 -24.20
CA PRO A 47 39.06 -18.02 -23.95
C PRO A 47 37.80 -17.42 -23.28
N PRO A 48 37.96 -16.40 -22.42
CA PRO A 48 36.82 -15.78 -21.75
C PRO A 48 35.89 -15.13 -22.78
N THR A 49 34.62 -15.50 -22.72
CA THR A 49 33.53 -14.77 -23.36
C THR A 49 33.39 -13.40 -22.69
N PRO A 50 33.27 -12.30 -23.46
CA PRO A 50 33.14 -10.97 -22.88
C PRO A 50 31.82 -10.87 -22.09
N SER A 51 31.89 -10.22 -20.92
CA SER A 51 30.72 -9.77 -20.16
C SER A 51 29.80 -8.91 -21.05
N PRO A 52 28.48 -8.92 -20.85
CA PRO A 52 27.59 -8.01 -21.55
C PRO A 52 27.99 -6.55 -21.24
N PRO A 53 27.89 -5.63 -22.21
CA PRO A 53 28.31 -4.25 -22.00
C PRO A 53 27.42 -3.58 -20.94
N VAL A 54 28.04 -3.06 -19.89
CA VAL A 54 27.49 -1.95 -19.11
C VAL A 54 27.65 -0.73 -20.01
N TYR A 55 26.54 -0.18 -20.51
CA TYR A 55 26.59 1.07 -21.24
C TYR A 55 26.72 2.22 -20.23
N ASP A 56 27.96 2.63 -19.97
CA ASP A 56 28.26 3.93 -19.35
C ASP A 56 28.10 5.02 -20.41
N PHE A 57 26.90 5.59 -20.50
CA PHE A 57 26.68 6.81 -21.27
C PHE A 57 27.11 8.00 -20.44
N GLY A 58 28.43 8.24 -20.36
CA GLY A 58 29.01 9.38 -19.67
C GLY A 58 28.43 10.71 -20.17
N LEU A 59 27.46 11.25 -19.46
CA LEU A 59 26.82 12.55 -19.65
C LEU A 59 26.41 13.05 -18.27
N ARG A 60 26.80 14.29 -17.93
CA ARG A 60 26.64 14.90 -16.59
C ARG A 60 25.16 15.09 -16.21
N ARG A 61 24.55 14.01 -15.75
CA ARG A 61 23.52 13.81 -14.70
C ARG A 61 23.22 12.31 -14.76
N ASP A 62 23.71 11.56 -13.78
CA ASP A 62 23.75 10.10 -13.81
C ASP A 62 22.37 9.48 -13.55
N VAL A 63 21.43 9.59 -14.49
CA VAL A 63 20.17 8.84 -14.42
C VAL A 63 20.43 7.41 -14.90
N THR A 64 20.57 6.48 -13.97
CA THR A 64 20.75 5.06 -14.28
C THR A 64 19.42 4.44 -14.68
N VAL A 65 19.34 3.89 -15.90
CA VAL A 65 18.19 3.12 -16.38
C VAL A 65 18.56 1.67 -16.60
N ALA A 66 17.82 0.74 -15.99
CA ALA A 66 18.05 -0.70 -16.11
C ALA A 66 17.04 -1.38 -17.06
N PHE A 67 17.53 -2.07 -18.09
CA PHE A 67 16.75 -2.84 -19.09
C PHE A 67 17.21 -4.31 -19.21
N SER A 68 16.36 -5.18 -19.78
CA SER A 68 16.69 -6.54 -20.24
C SER A 68 16.19 -6.71 -21.68
N MET A 69 17.03 -7.24 -22.60
CA MET A 69 16.76 -7.25 -24.05
C MET A 69 15.94 -8.46 -24.54
N GLY A 70 15.00 -8.20 -25.47
CA GLY A 70 14.37 -9.21 -26.33
C GLY A 70 13.62 -8.55 -27.51
N CYS A 71 14.06 -8.82 -28.74
CA CYS A 71 13.51 -8.30 -30.01
C CYS A 71 12.17 -8.95 -30.42
N PHE A 72 11.29 -8.21 -31.11
CA PHE A 72 10.84 -8.42 -32.51
C PHE A 72 9.57 -7.60 -32.90
N SER A 73 9.67 -6.98 -34.08
CA SER A 73 8.77 -6.19 -34.96
C SER A 73 7.22 -6.37 -34.95
N SER A 74 6.45 -5.27 -35.00
CA SER A 74 5.83 -4.68 -36.21
C SER A 74 4.82 -3.55 -35.90
N ARG A 75 4.42 -2.79 -36.94
CA ARG A 75 4.02 -1.36 -36.98
C ARG A 75 2.54 -1.18 -37.34
N VAL A 76 1.78 -0.25 -36.72
CA VAL A 76 0.58 0.41 -37.28
C VAL A 76 0.42 1.84 -36.68
N GLU A 77 -0.01 2.79 -37.50
CA GLU A 77 -0.16 4.24 -37.22
C GLU A 77 -1.57 4.65 -36.67
N PRO A 78 -1.72 5.87 -36.10
CA PRO A 78 -2.88 6.27 -35.31
C PRO A 78 -3.89 7.16 -36.05
N SER A 79 -5.08 7.35 -35.46
CA SER A 79 -6.05 8.38 -35.85
C SER A 79 -6.51 9.18 -34.62
N THR A 80 -6.37 10.50 -34.72
CA THR A 80 -6.78 11.54 -33.77
C THR A 80 -8.25 11.92 -33.93
N GLU A 81 -8.93 12.27 -32.84
CA GLU A 81 -10.00 13.29 -32.88
C GLU A 81 -10.15 13.97 -31.52
N GLU A 82 -10.10 15.31 -31.54
CA GLU A 82 -10.31 16.25 -30.44
C GLU A 82 -11.80 16.49 -30.22
N LEU A 83 -12.22 16.70 -28.96
CA LEU A 83 -13.45 17.45 -28.67
C LEU A 83 -13.27 18.38 -27.47
N SER A 84 -13.46 19.67 -27.77
CA SER A 84 -13.86 20.80 -26.93
C SER A 84 -15.06 20.45 -26.03
N GLY A 85 -15.26 20.97 -24.82
CA GLY A 85 -15.02 22.30 -24.27
C GLY A 85 -16.39 22.88 -23.90
N PHE A 86 -16.74 22.96 -22.61
CA PHE A 86 -17.97 23.62 -22.10
C PHE A 86 -17.84 23.96 -20.58
N PRO A 87 -18.69 24.85 -20.04
CA PRO A 87 -18.22 26.07 -19.39
C PRO A 87 -18.30 26.09 -17.86
N THR A 88 -17.64 27.10 -17.32
CA THR A 88 -17.61 27.58 -15.93
C THR A 88 -18.97 27.98 -15.39
N ALA A 89 -19.28 27.55 -14.16
CA ALA A 89 -20.26 28.20 -13.30
C ALA A 89 -19.70 28.26 -11.87
N GLU A 90 -19.39 29.49 -11.43
CA GLU A 90 -19.15 29.86 -10.04
C GLU A 90 -20.44 29.72 -9.23
N ARG A 91 -20.36 29.27 -7.97
CA ARG A 91 -20.63 30.11 -6.78
C ARG A 91 -20.71 29.33 -5.46
N ASP A 92 -20.19 30.02 -4.44
CA ASP A 92 -20.49 29.96 -3.00
C ASP A 92 -19.99 28.76 -2.17
N ALA A 93 -18.69 28.81 -1.84
CA ALA A 93 -18.08 28.05 -0.75
C ALA A 93 -17.94 28.91 0.54
N PRO A 94 -18.13 28.34 1.74
CA PRO A 94 -17.93 29.05 3.01
C PRO A 94 -16.44 29.35 3.29
N THR A 95 -16.20 30.45 4.02
CA THR A 95 -14.92 31.16 4.21
C THR A 95 -13.90 30.47 5.15
N PRO A 96 -12.60 30.89 5.13
CA PRO A 96 -11.43 30.18 5.67
C PRO A 96 -11.32 29.97 7.21
N ALA A 97 -12.32 30.36 8.01
CA ALA A 97 -12.15 30.49 9.45
C ALA A 97 -12.44 29.20 10.26
N ASP A 98 -13.14 28.21 9.71
CA ASP A 98 -13.66 27.08 10.50
C ASP A 98 -12.74 25.85 10.62
N THR A 99 -11.49 25.93 10.15
CA THR A 99 -10.51 24.83 10.30
C THR A 99 -9.09 25.27 10.66
N ALA A 100 -8.88 26.52 11.07
CA ALA A 100 -7.64 26.85 11.77
C ALA A 100 -7.67 26.16 13.13
N ALA A 101 -7.01 25.00 13.24
CA ALA A 101 -6.67 24.44 14.53
C ALA A 101 -5.96 25.55 15.32
N PRO A 102 -6.34 25.81 16.58
CA PRO A 102 -5.58 26.73 17.41
C PRO A 102 -4.14 26.21 17.43
N THR A 103 -3.20 27.01 16.94
CA THR A 103 -1.77 26.71 16.96
C THR A 103 -1.30 26.83 18.42
N GLN A 104 -1.67 25.86 19.25
CA GLN A 104 -0.95 25.59 20.48
C GLN A 104 0.49 25.25 20.09
N PRO A 105 1.50 25.69 20.86
CA PRO A 105 2.88 25.27 20.62
C PRO A 105 2.89 23.75 20.57
N ALA A 106 3.49 23.18 19.51
CA ALA A 106 3.61 21.74 19.37
C ALA A 106 4.22 21.19 20.67
N ALA A 107 3.44 20.40 21.41
CA ALA A 107 3.95 19.76 22.62
C ALA A 107 5.24 19.01 22.23
N ALA A 108 6.28 19.15 23.06
CA ALA A 108 7.52 18.45 22.82
C ALA A 108 7.23 16.95 22.67
N LEU A 109 7.75 16.34 21.60
CA LEU A 109 7.63 14.90 21.41
C LEU A 109 8.27 14.17 22.59
N PRO A 110 7.69 13.05 23.04
CA PRO A 110 8.21 12.31 24.18
C PRO A 110 9.64 11.81 23.90
N SER A 111 10.51 11.88 24.92
CA SER A 111 11.85 11.31 24.89
C SER A 111 11.82 9.79 25.08
N ALA A 112 12.93 9.10 24.82
CA ALA A 112 13.01 7.65 25.06
C ALA A 112 12.80 7.33 26.55
N THR A 113 13.25 8.24 27.44
CA THR A 113 13.04 8.13 28.88
C THR A 113 11.56 8.26 29.25
N ASP A 114 10.83 9.20 28.62
CA ASP A 114 9.38 9.38 28.86
C ASP A 114 8.58 8.15 28.44
N LEU A 115 9.02 7.45 27.39
CA LEU A 115 8.38 6.24 26.86
C LEU A 115 8.87 4.95 27.52
N GLY A 116 9.97 4.98 28.28
CA GLY A 116 10.60 3.79 28.85
C GLY A 116 11.23 2.85 27.81
N VAL A 117 11.62 3.38 26.64
CA VAL A 117 12.27 2.62 25.55
C VAL A 117 13.74 3.02 25.40
N SER A 118 14.54 2.26 24.66
CA SER A 118 15.93 2.66 24.37
C SER A 118 15.98 3.80 23.35
N GLU A 119 17.00 4.67 23.44
CA GLU A 119 17.24 5.74 22.46
C GLU A 119 17.41 5.18 21.04
N GLU A 120 18.09 4.04 20.90
CA GLU A 120 18.28 3.35 19.62
C GLU A 120 16.95 2.97 18.96
N LYS A 121 16.00 2.44 19.73
CA LYS A 121 14.65 2.08 19.24
C LYS A 121 13.87 3.29 18.79
N LEU A 122 13.87 4.35 19.60
CA LEU A 122 13.14 5.57 19.27
C LEU A 122 13.75 6.27 18.06
N GLU A 123 15.08 6.27 17.94
CA GLU A 123 15.78 6.79 16.76
C GLU A 123 15.42 5.97 15.51
N LEU A 124 15.38 4.64 15.61
CA LEU A 124 15.00 3.77 14.49
C LEU A 124 13.53 3.97 14.08
N TRP A 125 12.61 4.09 15.05
CA TRP A 125 11.21 4.45 14.82
C TRP A 125 11.10 5.76 14.03
N ARG A 126 11.81 6.81 14.45
CA ARG A 126 11.82 8.13 13.81
C ARG A 126 12.48 8.10 12.42
N LYS A 127 13.58 7.36 12.27
CA LYS A 127 14.27 7.16 10.99
C LYS A 127 13.36 6.51 9.94
N ARG A 128 12.44 5.64 10.36
CA ARG A 128 11.40 5.04 9.51
C ARG A 128 10.14 5.91 9.40
N GLY A 129 10.22 7.20 9.71
CA GLY A 129 9.09 8.13 9.59
C GLY A 129 8.04 8.02 10.70
N GLY A 130 8.25 7.19 11.72
CA GLY A 130 7.32 7.05 12.85
C GLY A 130 7.06 8.36 13.60
N GLY A 131 7.98 9.32 13.51
CA GLY A 131 7.82 10.68 14.02
C GLY A 131 6.59 11.41 13.47
N ASP A 132 6.16 11.08 12.25
CA ASP A 132 4.94 11.66 11.64
C ASP A 132 3.66 11.23 12.37
N LEU A 133 3.71 10.11 13.11
CA LEU A 133 2.58 9.56 13.86
C LEU A 133 2.64 9.86 15.36
N GLU A 134 3.82 10.20 15.91
CA GLU A 134 3.99 10.47 17.34
C GLU A 134 3.01 11.52 17.90
N PRO A 135 2.73 12.67 17.25
CA PRO A 135 1.82 13.67 17.80
C PRO A 135 0.41 13.15 18.07
N VAL A 136 -0.12 12.30 17.19
CA VAL A 136 -1.49 11.78 17.31
C VAL A 136 -1.58 10.54 18.21
N LEU A 137 -0.49 9.78 18.31
CA LEU A 137 -0.39 8.66 19.25
C LEU A 137 -0.19 9.16 20.68
N ALA A 138 0.72 10.12 20.90
CA ALA A 138 1.02 10.67 22.21
C ALA A 138 -0.13 11.47 22.81
N SER A 139 -0.89 12.21 22.00
CA SER A 139 -2.09 12.93 22.44
C SER A 139 -3.30 12.02 22.70
N GLY A 140 -3.26 10.76 22.26
CA GLY A 140 -4.42 9.88 22.25
C GLY A 140 -5.48 10.25 21.20
N ALA A 141 -5.18 11.15 20.26
CA ALA A 141 -6.09 11.43 19.14
C ALA A 141 -6.38 10.15 18.32
N VAL A 142 -5.36 9.31 18.15
CA VAL A 142 -5.45 7.99 17.55
C VAL A 142 -5.05 6.93 18.56
N ALA A 143 -5.89 5.90 18.72
CA ALA A 143 -5.54 4.67 19.45
C ALA A 143 -5.40 3.50 18.47
N LEU A 144 -4.31 2.75 18.55
CA LEU A 144 -4.08 1.59 17.67
C LEU A 144 -4.46 0.31 18.41
N LEU A 145 -5.34 -0.48 17.82
CA LEU A 145 -5.79 -1.75 18.37
C LEU A 145 -4.69 -2.80 18.25
N ASP A 146 -4.48 -3.63 19.27
CA ASP A 146 -3.58 -4.76 19.18
C ASP A 146 -4.17 -5.83 18.24
N ALA A 147 -3.44 -6.20 17.20
CA ALA A 147 -3.81 -7.30 16.32
C ALA A 147 -4.09 -8.60 17.08
N GLN A 148 -3.37 -8.90 18.16
CA GLN A 148 -3.59 -10.09 18.97
C GLN A 148 -4.91 -10.03 19.75
N TRP A 149 -5.30 -8.84 20.22
CA TRP A 149 -6.60 -8.61 20.84
C TRP A 149 -7.73 -8.79 19.83
N ILE A 150 -7.60 -8.18 18.63
CA ILE A 150 -8.58 -8.32 17.53
C ILE A 150 -8.82 -9.79 17.19
N ILE A 151 -7.74 -10.58 17.06
CA ILE A 151 -7.82 -12.01 16.76
C ILE A 151 -8.60 -12.75 17.87
N SER A 152 -8.23 -12.51 19.12
CA SER A 152 -8.86 -13.17 20.28
C SER A 152 -10.34 -12.81 20.40
N HIS A 153 -10.68 -11.53 20.19
CA HIS A 153 -12.05 -11.02 20.23
C HIS A 153 -12.91 -11.64 19.13
N ALA A 154 -12.38 -11.74 17.92
CA ALA A 154 -13.08 -12.38 16.80
C ALA A 154 -13.27 -13.90 17.01
N GLU A 155 -12.26 -14.60 17.51
CA GLU A 155 -12.33 -16.05 17.80
C GLU A 155 -13.33 -16.37 18.91
N ALA A 156 -13.56 -15.43 19.84
CA ALA A 156 -14.61 -15.51 20.85
C ALA A 156 -16.02 -15.22 20.31
N GLY A 157 -16.17 -14.89 19.01
CA GLY A 157 -17.44 -14.52 18.40
C GLY A 157 -17.89 -13.09 18.74
N GLY A 158 -16.96 -12.23 19.14
CA GLY A 158 -17.24 -10.83 19.46
C GLY A 158 -17.61 -10.00 18.22
N VAL A 159 -18.15 -8.81 18.49
CA VAL A 159 -18.33 -7.72 17.51
C VAL A 159 -17.53 -6.53 18.01
N LEU A 160 -16.85 -5.82 17.11
CA LEU A 160 -16.07 -4.64 17.50
C LEU A 160 -17.02 -3.54 17.95
N THR A 161 -16.82 -3.01 19.16
CA THR A 161 -17.56 -1.84 19.66
C THR A 161 -16.79 -0.55 19.39
N HIS A 162 -17.46 0.59 19.59
CA HIS A 162 -16.82 1.90 19.46
C HIS A 162 -15.67 2.05 20.46
N ARG A 163 -14.68 2.90 20.11
CA ARG A 163 -13.45 3.13 20.89
C ARG A 163 -13.66 3.24 22.40
N GLN A 164 -14.63 4.06 22.83
CA GLN A 164 -14.85 4.36 24.24
C GLN A 164 -15.36 3.17 25.08
N ALA A 165 -15.89 2.12 24.45
CA ALA A 165 -16.34 0.90 25.12
C ALA A 165 -15.29 -0.23 25.10
N LEU A 166 -14.17 -0.03 24.41
CA LEU A 166 -13.11 -1.02 24.35
C LEU A 166 -12.25 -0.95 25.61
N PRO A 167 -11.79 -2.10 26.13
CA PRO A 167 -10.96 -2.14 27.32
C PRO A 167 -9.53 -1.66 27.00
N GLU A 168 -8.76 -1.26 28.02
CA GLU A 168 -7.41 -0.70 27.83
C GLU A 168 -6.46 -1.68 27.13
N GLU A 169 -6.56 -2.98 27.45
CA GLU A 169 -5.75 -4.03 26.82
C GLU A 169 -6.04 -4.24 25.32
N ALA A 170 -7.08 -3.60 24.78
CA ALA A 170 -7.34 -3.62 23.34
C ALA A 170 -6.32 -2.79 22.55
N PHE A 171 -5.53 -1.92 23.21
CA PHE A 171 -4.69 -0.92 22.55
C PHE A 171 -3.19 -1.14 22.77
N LEU A 172 -2.40 -0.71 21.78
CA LEU A 172 -0.95 -0.58 21.89
C LEU A 172 -0.56 0.86 22.22
N SER A 173 0.41 1.02 23.11
CA SER A 173 1.02 2.32 23.41
C SER A 173 2.07 2.70 22.35
N LEU A 174 2.47 3.98 22.33
CA LEU A 174 3.61 4.42 21.52
C LEU A 174 4.90 3.69 21.92
N ALA A 175 5.08 3.39 23.21
CA ALA A 175 6.22 2.62 23.71
C ALA A 175 6.23 1.19 23.12
N ASP A 176 5.09 0.49 23.12
CA ASP A 176 4.95 -0.83 22.50
C ASP A 176 5.38 -0.79 21.02
N LEU A 177 4.97 0.25 20.28
CA LEU A 177 5.26 0.38 18.85
C LEU A 177 6.74 0.69 18.59
N ALA A 178 7.35 1.58 19.36
CA ALA A 178 8.77 1.90 19.27
C ALA A 178 9.64 0.67 19.61
N ASP A 179 9.23 -0.13 20.60
CA ASP A 179 9.92 -1.37 20.99
C ASP A 179 9.90 -2.45 19.90
N LEU A 180 8.92 -2.42 19.00
CA LEU A 180 8.77 -3.43 17.95
C LEU A 180 9.66 -3.19 16.71
N VAL A 181 10.32 -2.02 16.59
CA VAL A 181 11.03 -1.63 15.36
C VAL A 181 12.34 -2.40 15.15
N GLU A 182 12.99 -2.86 16.22
CA GLU A 182 14.26 -3.62 16.23
C GLU A 182 14.18 -5.01 15.55
N ALA A 183 12.98 -5.53 15.25
CA ALA A 183 12.82 -6.88 14.73
C ALA A 183 13.09 -7.03 13.21
N ILE A 184 13.53 -5.98 12.52
CA ILE A 184 13.38 -5.87 11.07
C ILE A 184 14.60 -5.19 10.42
N ASP A 185 15.80 -5.77 10.50
CA ASP A 185 16.99 -5.21 9.83
C ASP A 185 16.91 -5.25 8.29
N GLU A 186 16.02 -6.08 7.73
CA GLU A 186 15.93 -6.32 6.28
C GLU A 186 14.76 -5.58 5.59
N TYR A 187 13.82 -5.01 6.36
CA TYR A 187 12.62 -4.36 5.79
C TYR A 187 12.27 -3.04 6.51
N ASP A 188 11.86 -2.04 5.73
CA ASP A 188 11.69 -0.66 6.22
C ASP A 188 10.32 -0.34 6.86
N TRP A 189 9.45 -1.31 7.13
CA TRP A 189 8.07 -1.00 7.56
C TRP A 189 7.95 -0.67 9.08
N LEU A 190 6.88 0.05 9.43
CA LEU A 190 6.45 0.35 10.79
C LEU A 190 5.39 -0.67 11.27
N PRO A 191 5.35 -1.03 12.56
CA PRO A 191 4.37 -1.95 13.14
C PRO A 191 2.97 -1.31 13.27
N VAL A 192 2.51 -0.63 12.23
CA VAL A 192 1.24 0.09 12.15
C VAL A 192 0.55 -0.25 10.82
N ALA A 193 -0.72 -0.62 10.90
CA ALA A 193 -1.59 -0.85 9.75
C ALA A 193 -2.86 -0.01 9.85
N ALA A 194 -3.37 0.49 8.72
CA ALA A 194 -4.66 1.15 8.63
C ALA A 194 -5.66 0.28 7.86
N LEU A 195 -6.87 0.14 8.38
CA LEU A 195 -7.95 -0.61 7.76
C LEU A 195 -8.89 0.32 7.00
N SER A 196 -8.96 0.16 5.68
CA SER A 196 -9.95 0.81 4.82
C SER A 196 -11.08 -0.14 4.49
N TYR A 197 -12.32 0.25 4.77
CA TYR A 197 -13.45 -0.67 4.68
C TYR A 197 -14.80 0.05 4.54
N PRO A 198 -15.82 -0.62 3.99
CA PRO A 198 -17.14 -0.04 3.84
C PRO A 198 -17.94 -0.14 5.16
N TRP A 199 -18.48 0.99 5.65
CA TRP A 199 -19.50 0.96 6.70
C TRP A 199 -20.78 0.30 6.20
N LEU A 200 -21.21 -0.80 6.85
CA LEU A 200 -22.35 -1.59 6.38
C LEU A 200 -23.71 -0.97 6.75
N THR A 201 -23.77 -0.20 7.83
CA THR A 201 -24.97 0.55 8.25
C THR A 201 -24.57 1.96 8.66
N LYS A 202 -25.56 2.83 8.92
CA LYS A 202 -25.30 4.18 9.44
C LYS A 202 -24.70 4.17 10.85
N ASP A 203 -25.16 3.26 11.70
CA ASP A 203 -24.84 3.28 13.13
C ASP A 203 -23.68 2.35 13.51
N HIS A 204 -23.42 1.33 12.68
CA HIS A 204 -22.36 0.36 12.93
C HIS A 204 -21.64 -0.07 11.65
N PRO A 205 -20.30 -0.08 11.65
CA PRO A 205 -19.52 -0.48 10.48
C PRO A 205 -19.65 -1.97 10.13
N ASP A 206 -19.72 -2.84 11.13
CA ASP A 206 -19.77 -4.31 10.97
C ASP A 206 -20.69 -4.99 12.00
N PRO A 207 -22.02 -4.79 11.93
CA PRO A 207 -22.94 -5.20 13.01
C PRO A 207 -23.01 -6.72 13.24
N ARG A 208 -22.52 -7.52 12.28
CA ARG A 208 -22.51 -8.99 12.35
C ARG A 208 -21.11 -9.57 12.61
N GLY A 209 -20.08 -8.73 12.75
CA GLY A 209 -18.70 -9.18 12.98
C GLY A 209 -18.06 -9.92 11.79
N ALA A 210 -18.62 -9.78 10.58
CA ALA A 210 -18.15 -10.52 9.41
C ALA A 210 -16.83 -9.94 8.87
N ASN A 211 -16.71 -8.61 8.85
CA ASN A 211 -15.44 -7.95 8.54
C ASN A 211 -14.40 -8.23 9.63
N LEU A 212 -14.79 -8.19 10.91
CA LEU A 212 -13.93 -8.54 12.05
C LEU A 212 -13.34 -9.94 11.89
N THR A 213 -14.17 -10.93 11.56
CA THR A 213 -13.71 -12.31 11.32
C THR A 213 -12.70 -12.38 10.17
N ARG A 214 -12.96 -11.66 9.06
CA ARG A 214 -12.05 -11.62 7.90
C ARG A 214 -10.72 -10.94 8.24
N VAL A 215 -10.76 -9.80 8.93
CA VAL A 215 -9.59 -9.06 9.41
C VAL A 215 -8.77 -9.92 10.36
N ALA A 216 -9.38 -10.55 11.36
CA ALA A 216 -8.70 -11.45 12.28
C ALA A 216 -7.97 -12.60 11.56
N ARG A 217 -8.62 -13.20 10.54
CA ARG A 217 -7.99 -14.23 9.70
C ARG A 217 -6.76 -13.69 8.94
N ALA A 218 -6.84 -12.46 8.42
CA ALA A 218 -5.71 -11.81 7.76
C ALA A 218 -4.56 -11.50 8.72
N LEU A 219 -4.87 -10.95 9.90
CA LEU A 219 -3.90 -10.64 10.94
C LEU A 219 -3.19 -11.91 11.43
N LYS A 220 -3.93 -13.00 11.64
CA LYS A 220 -3.34 -14.30 12.00
C LYS A 220 -2.35 -14.79 10.95
N ALA A 221 -2.67 -14.62 9.66
CA ALA A 221 -1.76 -14.95 8.57
C ALA A 221 -0.53 -14.03 8.53
N LEU A 222 -0.71 -12.71 8.72
CA LEU A 222 0.41 -11.75 8.79
C LEU A 222 1.39 -12.11 9.91
N LEU A 223 0.89 -12.43 11.09
CA LEU A 223 1.67 -12.77 12.29
C LEU A 223 2.37 -14.14 12.20
N THR A 224 2.12 -14.94 11.15
CA THR A 224 2.95 -16.13 10.88
C THR A 224 4.32 -15.79 10.30
N SER A 225 4.49 -14.55 9.82
CA SER A 225 5.77 -14.06 9.32
C SER A 225 6.76 -13.92 10.48
N PRO A 226 8.01 -14.41 10.36
CA PRO A 226 9.03 -14.14 11.38
C PRO A 226 9.35 -12.64 11.49
N TYR A 227 8.98 -11.86 10.48
CA TYR A 227 9.23 -10.42 10.42
C TYR A 227 8.15 -9.61 11.14
N VAL A 228 6.89 -10.08 11.19
CA VAL A 228 5.75 -9.34 11.78
C VAL A 228 5.39 -9.96 13.13
N ARG A 229 6.00 -9.48 14.21
CA ARG A 229 5.77 -10.05 15.56
C ARG A 229 4.48 -9.57 16.21
N ARG A 230 4.15 -8.30 16.06
CA ARG A 230 2.96 -7.62 16.62
C ARG A 230 2.67 -6.41 15.74
N LEU A 231 1.42 -5.96 15.71
CA LEU A 231 0.96 -4.94 14.78
C LEU A 231 -0.16 -4.12 15.41
N GLY A 232 -0.03 -2.80 15.40
CA GLY A 232 -1.09 -1.87 15.80
C GLY A 232 -2.01 -1.58 14.63
N ILE A 233 -3.32 -1.72 14.82
CA ILE A 233 -4.33 -1.55 13.78
C ILE A 233 -5.11 -0.27 14.03
N PHE A 234 -4.99 0.67 13.12
CA PHE A 234 -5.93 1.77 12.99
C PHE A 234 -7.20 1.25 12.31
N TRP A 235 -8.27 1.18 13.10
CA TRP A 235 -9.61 0.90 12.65
C TRP A 235 -10.46 2.06 13.14
N ASP A 236 -10.75 3.04 12.28
CA ASP A 236 -11.42 4.31 12.61
C ASP A 236 -12.48 4.23 13.74
N PHE A 237 -13.38 3.24 13.70
CA PHE A 237 -14.43 3.01 14.69
C PHE A 237 -13.92 2.68 16.10
N GLY A 238 -12.86 1.88 16.19
CA GLY A 238 -12.15 1.56 17.45
C GLY A 238 -10.99 2.51 17.76
N SER A 239 -10.51 3.28 16.78
CA SER A 239 -9.29 4.09 16.89
C SER A 239 -9.53 5.59 17.10
N LEU A 240 -10.67 6.11 16.66
CA LEU A 240 -11.09 7.50 16.86
C LEU A 240 -12.26 7.59 17.83
N HIS A 241 -12.39 8.72 18.52
CA HIS A 241 -13.57 8.99 19.35
C HIS A 241 -14.85 9.08 18.49
N GLN A 242 -15.79 8.16 18.70
CA GLN A 242 -17.01 8.04 17.90
C GLN A 242 -18.14 8.96 18.39
N HIS A 243 -19.10 9.21 17.51
CA HIS A 243 -20.29 10.03 17.76
C HIS A 243 -21.52 9.54 16.97
N PRO A 244 -22.72 9.48 17.59
CA PRO A 244 -23.00 9.41 19.04
C PRO A 244 -22.52 8.06 19.62
N ASP A 245 -22.47 7.91 20.95
CA ASP A 245 -22.41 6.56 21.54
C ASP A 245 -23.74 5.84 21.23
N PRO A 246 -23.78 4.79 20.38
CA PRO A 246 -25.04 4.15 20.01
C PRO A 246 -25.70 3.42 21.19
N ALA A 247 -24.94 3.06 22.24
CA ALA A 247 -25.47 2.37 23.41
C ALA A 247 -26.10 3.34 24.43
N ASN A 248 -25.63 4.60 24.49
CA ASN A 248 -26.05 5.54 25.55
C ASN A 248 -26.49 6.93 25.04
N GLY A 249 -26.42 7.21 23.74
CA GLY A 249 -26.78 8.51 23.18
C GLY A 249 -25.88 9.67 23.65
N VAL A 250 -24.70 9.37 24.21
CA VAL A 250 -23.79 10.37 24.77
C VAL A 250 -23.00 11.04 23.65
N MET A 251 -23.04 12.37 23.64
CA MET A 251 -22.26 13.20 22.73
C MET A 251 -20.79 13.21 23.15
N ARG A 252 -19.86 13.40 22.21
CA ARG A 252 -18.44 13.58 22.56
C ARG A 252 -18.29 14.83 23.42
N SER A 253 -17.43 14.77 24.44
CA SER A 253 -16.99 15.99 25.14
C SER A 253 -16.24 16.93 24.19
N GLU A 254 -16.02 18.18 24.60
CA GLU A 254 -15.25 19.13 23.80
C GLU A 254 -13.82 18.63 23.55
N GLU A 255 -13.21 18.01 24.56
CA GLU A 255 -11.88 17.39 24.48
C GLU A 255 -11.88 16.21 23.50
N GLN A 256 -12.86 15.31 23.60
CA GLN A 256 -12.98 14.17 22.67
C GLN A 256 -13.23 14.64 21.24
N ASN A 257 -13.97 15.74 21.05
CA ASN A 257 -14.20 16.33 19.74
C ASN A 257 -12.92 16.97 19.17
N ALA A 258 -12.10 17.60 20.01
CA ALA A 258 -10.79 18.12 19.62
C ALA A 258 -9.85 16.98 19.20
N LEU A 259 -9.76 15.91 20.00
CA LEU A 259 -8.98 14.71 19.70
C LEU A 259 -9.46 14.03 18.41
N PHE A 260 -10.78 13.95 18.20
CA PHE A 260 -11.31 13.42 16.95
C PHE A 260 -10.91 14.26 15.74
N LYS A 261 -11.01 15.59 15.81
CA LYS A 261 -10.59 16.48 14.71
C LYS A 261 -9.10 16.34 14.43
N GLN A 262 -8.28 16.21 15.48
CA GLN A 262 -6.85 15.96 15.35
C GLN A 262 -6.57 14.61 14.66
N GLY A 263 -7.23 13.53 15.07
CA GLY A 263 -7.10 12.21 14.45
C GLY A 263 -7.63 12.17 13.00
N LEU A 264 -8.71 12.88 12.72
CA LEU A 264 -9.23 13.02 11.35
C LEU A 264 -8.23 13.75 10.44
N GLY A 265 -7.52 14.74 10.98
CA GLY A 265 -6.47 15.46 10.27
C GLY A 265 -5.26 14.61 9.90
N CYS A 266 -5.00 13.50 10.62
CA CYS A 266 -3.84 12.64 10.36
C CYS A 266 -4.13 11.44 9.45
N LEU A 267 -5.37 11.24 9.01
CA LEU A 267 -5.72 10.10 8.14
C LEU A 267 -4.86 10.07 6.88
N GLY A 268 -4.67 11.24 6.24
CA GLY A 268 -3.82 11.38 5.07
C GLY A 268 -2.41 10.85 5.33
N THR A 269 -1.76 11.29 6.41
CA THR A 269 -0.45 10.79 6.82
C THR A 269 -0.49 9.28 7.04
N LEU A 270 -1.41 8.77 7.86
CA LEU A 270 -1.47 7.36 8.21
C LEU A 270 -1.65 6.44 6.98
N TYR A 271 -2.59 6.77 6.11
CA TYR A 271 -2.89 5.97 4.91
C TYR A 271 -1.89 6.18 3.79
N SER A 272 -1.17 7.30 3.72
CA SER A 272 -0.18 7.56 2.67
C SER A 272 1.26 7.33 3.11
N HIS A 273 1.56 7.18 4.40
CA HIS A 273 2.90 6.92 4.92
C HIS A 273 3.56 5.71 4.21
N PRO A 274 4.82 5.82 3.75
CA PRO A 274 5.46 4.80 2.91
C PRO A 274 5.71 3.47 3.62
N TYR A 275 5.74 3.49 4.95
CA TYR A 275 6.12 2.35 5.79
C TYR A 275 4.97 1.78 6.64
N THR A 276 3.78 2.38 6.62
CA THR A 276 2.60 1.76 7.24
C THR A 276 1.99 0.72 6.30
N TRP A 277 1.24 -0.22 6.84
CA TRP A 277 0.42 -1.14 6.05
C TRP A 277 -0.97 -0.53 5.80
N VAL A 278 -1.58 -0.85 4.67
CA VAL A 278 -3.00 -0.58 4.40
C VAL A 278 -3.69 -1.88 4.06
N LEU A 279 -4.69 -2.24 4.86
CA LEU A 279 -5.54 -3.41 4.66
C LEU A 279 -6.88 -2.93 4.10
N ARG A 280 -7.28 -3.39 2.92
CA ARG A 280 -8.53 -2.97 2.25
C ARG A 280 -9.53 -4.10 2.23
N LEU A 281 -10.77 -3.82 2.61
CA LEU A 281 -11.90 -4.73 2.47
C LEU A 281 -12.72 -4.36 1.23
N THR A 282 -12.21 -4.68 0.03
CA THR A 282 -12.85 -4.24 -1.23
C THR A 282 -14.08 -5.05 -1.61
N SER A 283 -14.21 -6.29 -1.10
CA SER A 283 -15.38 -7.13 -1.29
C SER A 283 -16.25 -7.13 -0.03
N PHE A 284 -17.57 -7.21 -0.23
CA PHE A 284 -18.51 -7.34 0.87
C PHE A 284 -18.23 -8.61 1.70
N PRO A 285 -18.62 -8.62 2.99
CA PRO A 285 -18.58 -9.84 3.79
C PRO A 285 -19.52 -10.89 3.19
N ASP A 286 -19.19 -12.17 3.38
CA ASP A 286 -20.00 -13.28 2.87
C ASP A 286 -21.43 -13.18 3.42
N GLY A 287 -22.43 -13.28 2.55
CA GLY A 287 -23.85 -13.14 2.93
C GLY A 287 -24.40 -11.71 2.94
N HIS A 288 -23.63 -10.69 2.52
CA HIS A 288 -24.12 -9.33 2.27
C HIS A 288 -24.65 -9.14 0.85
N LYS A 289 -25.65 -9.95 0.44
CA LYS A 289 -26.34 -9.72 -0.84
C LYS A 289 -27.41 -8.65 -0.67
N ALA A 290 -27.54 -7.73 -1.63
CA ALA A 290 -28.49 -6.62 -1.58
C ALA A 290 -29.95 -7.06 -1.36
N GLU A 291 -30.33 -8.21 -1.94
CA GLU A 291 -31.64 -8.84 -1.82
C GLU A 291 -31.99 -9.33 -0.40
N ASP A 292 -31.00 -9.55 0.45
CA ASP A 292 -31.16 -10.08 1.81
C ASP A 292 -30.96 -9.01 2.91
N GLN A 293 -30.80 -7.73 2.53
CA GLN A 293 -30.49 -6.66 3.48
C GLN A 293 -31.73 -5.91 3.97
N ALA A 294 -31.73 -5.58 5.26
CA ALA A 294 -32.73 -4.71 5.85
C ALA A 294 -32.65 -3.28 5.30
N GLU A 295 -33.77 -2.56 5.36
CA GLU A 295 -33.85 -1.14 4.99
C GLU A 295 -32.81 -0.32 5.78
N GLY A 296 -32.09 0.58 5.09
CA GLY A 296 -30.99 1.37 5.68
C GLY A 296 -29.60 0.74 5.61
N THR A 297 -29.46 -0.48 5.08
CA THR A 297 -28.14 -1.09 4.83
C THR A 297 -27.44 -0.42 3.65
N ASN A 298 -26.18 -0.04 3.81
CA ASN A 298 -25.40 0.55 2.71
C ASN A 298 -24.82 -0.56 1.82
N VAL A 299 -25.41 -0.70 0.62
CA VAL A 299 -25.02 -1.71 -0.39
C VAL A 299 -24.06 -1.19 -1.47
N ALA A 300 -23.59 0.07 -1.36
CA ALA A 300 -22.65 0.62 -2.34
C ALA A 300 -21.33 -0.17 -2.35
N ALA A 301 -20.77 -0.43 -3.54
CA ALA A 301 -19.48 -1.10 -3.64
C ALA A 301 -18.34 -0.25 -3.03
N TYR A 302 -17.25 -0.90 -2.62
CA TYR A 302 -16.11 -0.22 -1.98
C TYR A 302 -15.62 1.00 -2.79
N PHE A 303 -15.45 0.85 -4.10
CA PHE A 303 -14.93 1.90 -4.98
C PHE A 303 -15.90 3.05 -5.28
N ASP A 304 -17.17 2.91 -4.87
CA ASP A 304 -18.21 3.93 -5.06
C ASP A 304 -18.45 4.77 -3.80
N ARG A 305 -17.69 4.47 -2.73
CA ARG A 305 -17.75 5.17 -1.44
C ARG A 305 -16.64 6.20 -1.34
N GLY A 306 -17.00 7.44 -1.04
CA GLY A 306 -16.07 8.57 -1.01
C GLY A 306 -14.88 8.34 -0.07
N TRP A 307 -15.13 7.88 1.17
CA TRP A 307 -14.05 7.59 2.13
C TRP A 307 -13.16 6.42 1.68
N CYS A 308 -13.74 5.29 1.24
CA CYS A 308 -12.95 4.15 0.74
C CYS A 308 -12.09 4.53 -0.48
N PHE A 309 -12.65 5.29 -1.41
CA PHE A 309 -11.92 5.84 -2.56
C PHE A 309 -10.76 6.74 -2.12
N THR A 310 -10.98 7.58 -1.11
CA THR A 310 -9.96 8.49 -0.55
C THR A 310 -8.83 7.71 0.11
N GLU A 311 -9.15 6.74 0.97
CA GLU A 311 -8.18 5.92 1.68
C GLU A 311 -7.34 5.08 0.72
N GLN A 312 -7.95 4.52 -0.32
CA GLN A 312 -7.21 3.85 -1.38
C GLN A 312 -6.32 4.82 -2.17
N SER A 313 -6.80 6.03 -2.43
CA SER A 313 -6.02 7.05 -3.16
C SER A 313 -4.80 7.50 -2.35
N TRP A 314 -4.94 7.71 -1.03
CA TRP A 314 -3.80 7.92 -0.13
C TRP A 314 -2.85 6.73 -0.13
N ALA A 315 -3.37 5.51 -0.06
CA ALA A 315 -2.56 4.31 -0.11
C ALA A 315 -1.79 4.15 -1.42
N SER A 316 -2.24 4.81 -2.49
CA SER A 316 -1.64 4.77 -3.81
C SER A 316 -0.43 5.70 -3.95
N LEU A 317 -0.30 6.71 -3.09
CA LEU A 317 0.74 7.75 -3.20
C LEU A 317 2.17 7.21 -3.13
N THR A 318 2.65 6.74 -1.98
CA THR A 318 4.09 6.47 -1.80
C THR A 318 4.43 5.04 -1.37
N LYS A 319 3.41 4.25 -1.01
CA LYS A 319 3.60 2.92 -0.44
C LYS A 319 4.26 1.94 -1.40
N ASP A 320 4.96 0.97 -0.84
CA ASP A 320 5.32 -0.26 -1.54
C ASP A 320 4.06 -1.12 -1.80
N GLY A 321 4.01 -1.80 -2.94
CA GLY A 321 2.88 -2.67 -3.29
C GLY A 321 2.60 -3.76 -2.26
N GLY A 322 3.64 -4.30 -1.61
CA GLY A 322 3.52 -5.32 -0.57
C GLY A 322 2.96 -4.82 0.77
N LEU A 323 2.91 -3.50 0.98
CA LEU A 323 2.33 -2.88 2.18
C LEU A 323 0.86 -2.51 1.98
N SER A 324 0.27 -2.82 0.82
CA SER A 324 -1.13 -2.55 0.52
C SER A 324 -1.86 -3.84 0.11
N LEU A 325 -2.59 -4.42 1.06
CA LEU A 325 -3.22 -5.73 0.91
C LEU A 325 -4.72 -5.59 0.73
N ASP A 326 -5.24 -6.15 -0.34
CA ASP A 326 -6.68 -6.30 -0.54
C ASP A 326 -7.21 -7.60 0.09
N LEU A 327 -7.75 -7.47 1.29
CA LEU A 327 -8.37 -8.56 2.04
C LEU A 327 -9.66 -9.08 1.39
N GLY A 328 -10.25 -8.31 0.47
CA GLY A 328 -11.40 -8.73 -0.31
C GLY A 328 -11.09 -9.86 -1.29
N LEU A 329 -9.80 -10.05 -1.63
CA LEU A 329 -9.29 -11.12 -2.50
C LEU A 329 -8.88 -12.38 -1.75
N MET A 330 -8.95 -12.37 -0.41
CA MET A 330 -8.62 -13.56 0.38
C MET A 330 -9.51 -14.72 -0.01
N TYR A 331 -8.90 -15.86 -0.33
CA TYR A 331 -9.62 -17.06 -0.71
C TYR A 331 -10.52 -17.56 0.43
N ASN A 332 -11.77 -17.92 0.12
CA ASN A 332 -12.68 -18.57 1.05
C ASN A 332 -12.50 -20.09 0.99
N SER A 333 -11.66 -20.66 1.87
CA SER A 333 -11.47 -22.13 1.93
C SER A 333 -12.10 -22.75 3.17
N THR A 334 -12.56 -23.99 3.01
CA THR A 334 -12.94 -24.89 4.10
C THR A 334 -11.74 -25.19 5.01
N ALA A 335 -12.04 -25.58 6.27
CA ALA A 335 -11.10 -25.73 7.39
C ALA A 335 -9.79 -26.51 7.12
N ALA A 336 -9.75 -27.41 6.14
CA ALA A 336 -8.58 -28.21 5.81
C ALA A 336 -7.45 -27.42 5.13
N ARG A 337 -7.75 -26.40 4.32
CA ARG A 337 -6.74 -25.51 3.69
C ARG A 337 -6.34 -24.34 4.58
N LEU A 338 -7.24 -23.89 5.46
CA LEU A 338 -6.97 -22.82 6.44
C LEU A 338 -5.79 -23.14 7.37
N LYS A 339 -5.52 -24.42 7.68
CA LYS A 339 -4.35 -24.83 8.48
C LYS A 339 -2.99 -24.48 7.85
N LYS A 340 -2.94 -24.13 6.55
CA LYS A 340 -1.72 -23.71 5.85
C LYS A 340 -1.73 -22.23 5.38
N TYR A 341 -2.78 -21.47 5.67
CA TYR A 341 -2.89 -20.07 5.21
C TYR A 341 -1.98 -19.16 6.05
N ASN A 342 -0.86 -18.73 5.46
CA ASN A 342 0.21 -18.00 6.12
C ASN A 342 0.50 -16.66 5.42
N TYR A 343 1.53 -15.95 5.89
CA TYR A 343 1.95 -14.66 5.35
C TYR A 343 2.12 -14.66 3.83
N TRP A 344 2.76 -15.70 3.27
CA TRP A 344 3.00 -15.81 1.84
C TRP A 344 1.70 -16.05 1.05
N SER A 345 0.80 -16.87 1.59
CA SER A 345 -0.52 -17.12 0.99
C SER A 345 -1.35 -15.83 0.97
N LEU A 346 -1.36 -15.10 2.09
CA LEU A 346 -2.05 -13.82 2.20
C LEU A 346 -1.50 -12.80 1.21
N ARG A 347 -0.18 -12.59 1.16
CA ARG A 347 0.42 -11.67 0.20
C ARG A 347 0.10 -12.07 -1.23
N ALA A 348 0.28 -13.35 -1.58
CA ALA A 348 0.01 -13.83 -2.92
C ALA A 348 -1.45 -13.63 -3.34
N ASP A 349 -2.42 -13.75 -2.43
CA ASP A 349 -3.83 -13.51 -2.75
C ASP A 349 -4.17 -12.01 -2.78
N CYS A 350 -3.72 -11.25 -1.78
CA CYS A 350 -4.16 -9.88 -1.53
C CYS A 350 -3.42 -8.82 -2.37
N THR A 351 -2.41 -9.21 -3.15
CA THR A 351 -1.75 -8.34 -4.15
C THR A 351 -2.11 -8.69 -5.60
N LYS A 352 -3.01 -9.67 -5.82
CA LYS A 352 -3.46 -10.04 -7.17
C LYS A 352 -4.16 -8.89 -7.89
N GLY A 353 -4.05 -8.91 -9.22
CA GLY A 353 -4.79 -7.99 -10.09
C GLY A 353 -4.32 -6.55 -10.07
N GLY A 354 -3.15 -6.28 -9.48
CA GLY A 354 -2.55 -4.95 -9.55
C GLY A 354 -3.25 -3.89 -8.70
N GLY A 355 -3.94 -4.31 -7.62
CA GLY A 355 -4.96 -3.57 -6.85
C GLY A 355 -4.62 -2.19 -6.26
N ARG A 356 -3.52 -1.57 -6.66
CA ARG A 356 -3.19 -0.18 -6.38
C ARG A 356 -3.05 0.61 -7.68
N ARG A 357 -3.86 1.66 -7.82
CA ARG A 357 -3.82 2.58 -8.97
C ARG A 357 -2.60 3.51 -8.88
N PRO A 358 -2.18 4.16 -9.97
CA PRO A 358 -1.24 5.27 -9.90
C PRO A 358 -1.77 6.41 -9.04
N PRO A 359 -0.88 7.28 -8.50
CA PRO A 359 -1.31 8.49 -7.81
C PRO A 359 -2.17 9.37 -8.72
N LEU A 360 -3.10 10.13 -8.14
CA LEU A 360 -3.90 11.12 -8.84
C LEU A 360 -3.44 12.52 -8.44
N LEU A 361 -3.39 13.44 -9.42
CA LEU A 361 -3.33 14.86 -9.10
C LEU A 361 -4.54 15.26 -8.24
N PRO A 362 -4.42 16.26 -7.34
CA PRO A 362 -5.54 16.73 -6.54
C PRO A 362 -6.79 17.11 -7.36
N SER A 363 -6.60 17.67 -8.56
CA SER A 363 -7.69 17.99 -9.49
C SER A 363 -8.40 16.75 -10.05
N ALA A 364 -7.64 15.73 -10.49
CA ALA A 364 -8.18 14.48 -11.00
C ALA A 364 -8.92 13.70 -9.90
N PHE A 365 -8.33 13.64 -8.70
CA PHE A 365 -8.98 13.08 -7.52
C PHE A 365 -10.31 13.80 -7.22
N ALA A 366 -10.30 15.13 -7.23
CA ALA A 366 -11.51 15.92 -6.95
C ALA A 366 -12.61 15.67 -7.98
N ALA A 367 -12.27 15.49 -9.26
CA ALA A 367 -13.21 15.16 -10.32
C ALA A 367 -13.82 13.76 -10.13
N GLU A 368 -12.99 12.74 -9.85
CA GLU A 368 -13.48 11.39 -9.58
C GLU A 368 -14.36 11.33 -8.32
N LEU A 369 -14.01 12.09 -7.28
CA LEU A 369 -14.77 12.15 -6.03
C LEU A 369 -16.20 12.63 -6.23
N GLU A 370 -16.49 13.42 -7.27
CA GLU A 370 -17.85 13.89 -7.55
C GLU A 370 -18.82 12.75 -7.83
N THR A 371 -18.32 11.66 -8.39
CA THR A 371 -19.10 10.46 -8.72
C THR A 371 -19.36 9.56 -7.50
N LYS A 372 -18.75 9.86 -6.34
CA LYS A 372 -18.76 9.00 -5.16
C LYS A 372 -19.85 9.38 -4.17
N SER A 373 -20.30 8.38 -3.40
CA SER A 373 -21.35 8.51 -2.40
C SER A 373 -20.79 8.49 -0.97
N PHE A 374 -21.44 9.19 -0.04
CA PHE A 374 -21.09 9.22 1.38
C PHE A 374 -22.25 8.69 2.23
N THR A 375 -21.94 7.79 3.16
CA THR A 375 -22.94 7.04 3.95
C THR A 375 -23.83 7.94 4.84
N ASN A 376 -23.32 9.09 5.28
CA ASN A 376 -24.00 9.92 6.27
C ASN A 376 -24.85 11.05 5.66
N GLY A 377 -25.00 11.11 4.33
CA GLY A 377 -25.77 12.16 3.64
C GLY A 377 -25.18 13.58 3.75
N LYS A 378 -24.13 13.76 4.55
CA LYS A 378 -23.31 14.97 4.59
C LYS A 378 -22.38 15.00 3.39
N ASP A 379 -22.31 16.15 2.72
CA ASP A 379 -21.35 16.37 1.65
C ASP A 379 -19.94 16.57 2.24
N ASP A 380 -19.27 15.46 2.54
CA ASP A 380 -17.89 15.46 3.03
C ASP A 380 -16.88 15.76 1.91
N LYS A 381 -17.31 15.90 0.65
CA LYS A 381 -16.41 16.14 -0.49
C LYS A 381 -15.46 17.33 -0.28
N PRO A 382 -15.89 18.52 0.21
CA PRO A 382 -14.97 19.64 0.43
C PRO A 382 -13.92 19.35 1.50
N LEU A 383 -14.25 18.56 2.52
CA LEU A 383 -13.29 18.13 3.53
C LEU A 383 -12.30 17.14 2.93
N VAL A 384 -12.80 16.11 2.26
CA VAL A 384 -12.00 15.04 1.66
C VAL A 384 -11.03 15.56 0.60
N LYS A 385 -11.46 16.47 -0.28
CA LYS A 385 -10.59 17.14 -1.27
C LYS A 385 -9.40 17.82 -0.60
N ARG A 386 -9.65 18.58 0.48
CA ARG A 386 -8.61 19.28 1.24
C ARG A 386 -7.66 18.31 1.91
N LEU A 387 -8.18 17.25 2.55
CA LEU A 387 -7.34 16.24 3.20
C LEU A 387 -6.48 15.48 2.18
N TYR A 388 -7.04 15.16 1.00
CA TYR A 388 -6.29 14.54 -0.08
C TYR A 388 -5.16 15.43 -0.58
N GLU A 389 -5.45 16.69 -0.90
CA GLU A 389 -4.45 17.64 -1.39
C GLU A 389 -3.33 17.86 -0.37
N ALA A 390 -3.67 17.98 0.93
CA ALA A 390 -2.69 18.11 1.99
C ALA A 390 -1.75 16.90 2.05
N ALA A 391 -2.30 15.68 2.07
CA ALA A 391 -1.50 14.46 2.08
C ALA A 391 -0.65 14.29 0.81
N PHE A 392 -1.20 14.65 -0.36
CA PHE A 392 -0.47 14.64 -1.61
C PHE A 392 0.76 15.56 -1.54
N LYS A 393 0.59 16.82 -1.15
CA LYS A 393 1.72 17.77 -1.03
C LYS A 393 2.75 17.31 0.01
N GLU A 394 2.27 16.82 1.15
CA GLU A 394 3.11 16.47 2.29
C GLU A 394 3.88 15.17 2.06
N GLN A 395 3.20 14.10 1.65
CA GLN A 395 3.78 12.76 1.60
C GLN A 395 4.35 12.44 0.22
N PHE A 396 3.63 12.76 -0.87
CA PHE A 396 4.14 12.56 -2.23
C PHE A 396 5.25 13.57 -2.56
N GLY A 397 5.09 14.84 -2.17
CA GLY A 397 6.10 15.88 -2.40
C GLY A 397 7.42 15.66 -1.65
N LYS A 398 7.41 14.88 -0.56
CA LYS A 398 8.61 14.49 0.20
C LYS A 398 9.24 13.17 -0.25
N ALA A 399 8.57 12.41 -1.11
CA ALA A 399 9.03 11.08 -1.50
C ALA A 399 10.36 11.14 -2.28
N THR A 400 11.38 10.45 -1.78
CA THR A 400 12.66 10.25 -2.47
C THR A 400 12.68 8.94 -3.26
N TRP A 401 11.83 7.98 -2.88
CA TRP A 401 11.70 6.70 -3.57
C TRP A 401 10.24 6.31 -3.74
N LEU A 402 9.78 6.18 -4.99
CA LEU A 402 8.49 5.61 -5.33
C LEU A 402 8.64 4.15 -5.78
N LYS A 403 8.03 3.23 -5.03
CA LYS A 403 8.10 1.78 -5.24
C LYS A 403 6.82 1.27 -5.92
N TYR A 404 6.78 1.35 -7.25
CA TYR A 404 5.64 1.00 -8.10
C TYR A 404 5.87 -0.27 -8.95
N GLY A 405 6.76 -1.15 -8.51
CA GLY A 405 6.99 -2.43 -9.18
C GLY A 405 5.92 -3.47 -8.86
N MET A 406 5.74 -4.45 -9.75
CA MET A 406 4.82 -5.59 -9.58
C MET A 406 3.35 -5.20 -9.33
N LEU A 407 2.91 -4.07 -9.90
CA LEU A 407 1.53 -3.59 -9.78
C LEU A 407 0.67 -3.98 -10.98
N GLY A 408 1.24 -4.67 -11.97
CA GLY A 408 0.51 -5.06 -13.18
C GLY A 408 0.07 -3.89 -14.06
N TRP A 409 0.64 -2.70 -13.86
CA TRP A 409 0.35 -1.48 -14.61
C TRP A 409 0.68 -1.64 -16.09
N GLY A 410 -0.21 -1.18 -16.96
CA GLY A 410 0.02 -1.07 -18.40
C GLY A 410 0.30 0.36 -18.83
N ASP A 411 0.10 0.63 -20.12
CA ASP A 411 0.34 1.95 -20.72
C ASP A 411 -0.54 3.05 -20.13
N ALA A 412 -1.81 2.74 -19.83
CA ALA A 412 -2.74 3.71 -19.25
C ALA A 412 -2.28 4.17 -17.85
N GLU A 413 -1.86 3.23 -17.00
CA GLU A 413 -1.36 3.55 -15.67
C GLU A 413 -0.02 4.31 -15.72
N ALA A 414 0.86 3.95 -16.66
CA ALA A 414 2.10 4.68 -16.89
C ALA A 414 1.85 6.11 -17.36
N ALA A 415 0.86 6.32 -18.23
CA ALA A 415 0.46 7.65 -18.69
C ALA A 415 -0.11 8.50 -17.54
N GLN A 416 -0.95 7.93 -16.68
CA GLN A 416 -1.44 8.63 -15.50
C GLN A 416 -0.30 9.04 -14.55
N LEU A 417 0.68 8.16 -14.31
CA LEU A 417 1.87 8.54 -13.54
C LEU A 417 2.66 9.65 -14.24
N ALA A 418 2.80 9.58 -15.57
CA ALA A 418 3.49 10.59 -16.35
C ALA A 418 2.86 11.98 -16.18
N GLU A 419 1.54 12.09 -16.15
CA GLU A 419 0.84 13.36 -15.86
C GLU A 419 1.20 13.92 -14.49
N VAL A 420 1.25 13.06 -13.46
CA VAL A 420 1.64 13.46 -12.10
C VAL A 420 3.09 13.94 -12.05
N LEU A 421 4.01 13.25 -12.72
CA LEU A 421 5.41 13.67 -12.80
C LEU A 421 5.53 15.00 -13.56
N ALA A 422 4.87 15.13 -14.70
CA ALA A 422 4.89 16.34 -15.53
C ALA A 422 4.30 17.58 -14.82
N SER A 423 3.56 17.41 -13.72
CA SER A 423 3.08 18.54 -12.91
C SER A 423 4.14 19.11 -11.96
N GLY A 424 5.29 18.47 -11.83
CA GLY A 424 6.33 18.83 -10.85
C GLY A 424 5.98 18.46 -9.41
N ALA A 425 5.03 17.53 -9.21
CA ALA A 425 4.59 17.10 -7.88
C ALA A 425 5.64 16.27 -7.11
N ALA A 426 6.72 15.83 -7.78
CA ALA A 426 7.75 14.95 -7.22
C ALA A 426 9.15 15.62 -7.16
N PRO A 427 9.32 16.79 -6.48
CA PRO A 427 10.55 17.58 -6.56
C PRO A 427 11.76 16.93 -5.85
N ARG A 428 11.52 15.95 -4.97
CA ARG A 428 12.56 15.25 -4.20
C ARG A 428 12.81 13.82 -4.66
N LEU A 429 12.13 13.37 -5.72
CA LEU A 429 12.21 11.98 -6.18
C LEU A 429 13.60 11.68 -6.73
N GLU A 430 14.29 10.70 -6.14
CA GLU A 430 15.61 10.21 -6.55
C GLU A 430 15.50 8.86 -7.26
N LYS A 431 14.56 8.01 -6.83
CA LYS A 431 14.39 6.65 -7.35
C LYS A 431 12.94 6.37 -7.71
N LEU A 432 12.70 5.98 -8.97
CA LEU A 432 11.40 5.52 -9.44
C LEU A 432 11.51 4.06 -9.88
N ASN A 433 10.79 3.17 -9.18
CA ASN A 433 10.75 1.76 -9.51
C ASN A 433 9.43 1.40 -10.19
N LEU A 434 9.48 1.01 -11.47
CA LEU A 434 8.35 0.56 -12.29
C LEU A 434 8.58 -0.86 -12.85
N GLN A 435 9.50 -1.63 -12.25
CA GLN A 435 9.85 -2.97 -12.72
C GLN A 435 8.69 -3.97 -12.63
N ASP A 436 8.76 -5.04 -13.41
CA ASP A 436 7.80 -6.16 -13.36
C ASP A 436 6.33 -5.71 -13.52
N ASN A 437 6.11 -4.74 -14.41
CA ASN A 437 4.78 -4.30 -14.84
C ASN A 437 4.52 -4.78 -16.29
N LYS A 438 3.49 -4.23 -16.93
CA LYS A 438 3.09 -4.54 -18.31
C LYS A 438 3.16 -3.29 -19.19
N ILE A 439 4.06 -2.36 -18.87
CA ILE A 439 4.23 -1.10 -19.60
C ILE A 439 4.82 -1.41 -20.97
N GLY A 440 4.17 -0.94 -22.03
CA GLY A 440 4.58 -1.04 -23.42
C GLY A 440 5.24 0.25 -23.92
N ASP A 441 5.32 0.38 -25.25
CA ASP A 441 5.93 1.53 -25.90
C ASP A 441 5.18 2.84 -25.62
N GLU A 442 3.85 2.83 -25.60
CA GLU A 442 3.06 4.06 -25.41
C GLU A 442 3.17 4.60 -23.99
N GLY A 443 3.14 3.73 -22.97
CA GLY A 443 3.37 4.12 -21.59
C GLY A 443 4.80 4.62 -21.38
N CYS A 444 5.79 3.99 -22.03
CA CYS A 444 7.17 4.45 -21.99
C CYS A 444 7.36 5.82 -22.65
N LYS A 445 6.72 6.07 -23.80
CA LYS A 445 6.71 7.39 -24.46
C LYS A 445 6.08 8.47 -23.58
N ALA A 446 4.97 8.17 -22.91
CA ALA A 446 4.34 9.11 -21.98
C ALA A 446 5.29 9.46 -20.82
N LEU A 447 5.93 8.45 -20.21
CA LEU A 447 6.94 8.67 -19.16
C LEU A 447 8.13 9.50 -19.68
N ALA A 448 8.64 9.20 -20.88
CA ALA A 448 9.74 9.94 -21.49
C ALA A 448 9.38 11.43 -21.71
N ALA A 449 8.20 11.71 -22.27
CA ALA A 449 7.72 13.06 -22.48
C ALA A 449 7.57 13.84 -21.15
N ALA A 450 7.03 13.18 -20.12
CA ALA A 450 6.91 13.79 -18.79
C ALA A 450 8.27 14.10 -18.15
N LEU A 451 9.23 13.17 -18.22
CA LEU A 451 10.57 13.35 -17.66
C LEU A 451 11.38 14.41 -18.41
N GLY A 452 11.10 14.63 -19.70
CA GLY A 452 11.70 15.71 -20.50
C GLY A 452 11.19 17.11 -20.12
N LYS A 453 10.06 17.22 -19.41
CA LYS A 453 9.49 18.50 -19.01
C LYS A 453 10.25 19.13 -17.86
N GLU A 454 10.50 20.44 -17.96
CA GLU A 454 11.15 21.21 -16.89
C GLU A 454 10.37 21.07 -15.58
N GLY A 455 11.10 20.76 -14.50
CA GLY A 455 10.57 20.66 -13.15
C GLY A 455 9.85 19.35 -12.79
N ALA A 456 9.72 18.39 -13.71
CA ALA A 456 8.94 17.16 -13.47
C ALA A 456 9.48 16.28 -12.32
N ALA A 457 10.76 15.90 -12.40
CA ALA A 457 11.46 15.12 -11.37
C ALA A 457 12.95 15.51 -11.34
N PRO A 458 13.29 16.71 -10.85
CA PRO A 458 14.60 17.33 -11.05
C PRO A 458 15.77 16.62 -10.34
N ARG A 459 15.48 15.71 -9.41
CA ARG A 459 16.46 14.93 -8.65
C ARG A 459 16.47 13.45 -9.01
N LEU A 460 15.74 13.02 -10.03
CA LEU A 460 15.65 11.60 -10.37
C LEU A 460 17.01 11.10 -10.86
N GLU A 461 17.56 10.11 -10.15
CA GLU A 461 18.87 9.50 -10.42
C GLU A 461 18.72 8.04 -10.88
N THR A 462 17.61 7.38 -10.56
CA THR A 462 17.43 5.98 -10.95
C THR A 462 16.01 5.68 -11.38
N LEU A 463 15.87 5.09 -12.57
CA LEU A 463 14.62 4.62 -13.14
C LEU A 463 14.69 3.13 -13.44
N TYR A 464 13.92 2.32 -12.71
CA TYR A 464 13.85 0.87 -12.94
C TYR A 464 12.65 0.56 -13.85
N LEU A 465 12.93 0.05 -15.06
CA LEU A 465 11.92 -0.33 -16.06
C LEU A 465 12.05 -1.78 -16.53
N HIS A 466 12.99 -2.55 -15.99
CA HIS A 466 13.17 -3.93 -16.41
C HIS A 466 11.92 -4.80 -16.16
N SER A 467 11.82 -5.91 -16.91
CA SER A 467 10.66 -6.80 -16.89
C SER A 467 9.33 -6.13 -17.24
N ASN A 468 9.35 -5.18 -18.18
CA ASN A 468 8.17 -4.62 -18.84
C ASN A 468 8.08 -5.11 -20.29
N GLN A 469 7.11 -4.59 -21.05
CA GLN A 469 6.84 -4.94 -22.45
C GLN A 469 7.29 -3.81 -23.41
N ILE A 470 8.33 -3.06 -23.03
CA ILE A 470 8.86 -1.92 -23.77
C ILE A 470 9.69 -2.42 -24.97
N GLY A 471 9.33 -1.97 -26.16
CA GLY A 471 10.03 -2.24 -27.41
C GLY A 471 11.00 -1.13 -27.82
N ASP A 472 11.41 -1.16 -29.09
CA ASP A 472 12.42 -0.25 -29.64
C ASP A 472 11.96 1.21 -29.62
N GLU A 473 10.67 1.46 -29.88
CA GLU A 473 10.14 2.82 -29.97
C GLU A 473 10.07 3.49 -28.59
N GLY A 474 9.69 2.76 -27.55
CA GLY A 474 9.75 3.24 -26.17
C GLY A 474 11.19 3.52 -25.73
N CYS A 475 12.12 2.61 -26.03
CA CYS A 475 13.55 2.80 -25.72
C CYS A 475 14.13 4.04 -26.41
N LYS A 476 13.80 4.29 -27.69
CA LYS A 476 14.23 5.48 -28.43
C LYS A 476 13.68 6.76 -27.79
N ALA A 477 12.40 6.79 -27.45
CA ALA A 477 11.78 7.95 -26.81
C ALA A 477 12.46 8.31 -25.48
N LEU A 478 12.74 7.30 -24.64
CA LEU A 478 13.44 7.51 -23.38
C LEU A 478 14.88 8.02 -23.59
N ALA A 479 15.60 7.46 -24.57
CA ALA A 479 16.96 7.90 -24.89
C ALA A 479 17.02 9.36 -25.39
N ILE A 480 15.99 9.84 -26.10
CA ILE A 480 15.88 11.24 -26.53
C ILE A 480 15.63 12.13 -25.31
N ALA A 481 14.62 11.80 -24.49
CA ALA A 481 14.27 12.59 -23.31
C ALA A 481 15.47 12.75 -22.34
N LEU A 482 16.20 11.67 -22.06
CA LEU A 482 17.36 11.71 -21.16
C LEU A 482 18.52 12.56 -21.71
N LYS A 483 18.70 12.61 -23.04
CA LYS A 483 19.68 13.52 -23.65
C LYS A 483 19.26 14.97 -23.46
N GLU A 484 18.00 15.31 -23.70
CA GLU A 484 17.51 16.69 -23.59
C GLU A 484 17.60 17.21 -22.15
N VAL A 485 17.27 16.38 -21.17
CA VAL A 485 17.41 16.72 -19.73
C VAL A 485 18.87 17.00 -19.35
N ALA A 486 19.84 16.34 -19.98
CA ALA A 486 21.27 16.58 -19.74
C ALA A 486 21.78 17.89 -20.37
N HIS A 487 21.12 18.40 -21.43
CA HIS A 487 21.52 19.63 -22.12
C HIS A 487 20.79 20.89 -21.62
N GLY A 488 19.79 20.74 -20.74
CA GLY A 488 18.97 21.81 -20.16
C GLY A 488 19.53 22.49 -18.90
N GLY A 489 20.85 22.41 -18.64
CA GLY A 489 21.49 23.23 -17.60
C GLY A 489 21.27 24.73 -17.84
N PRO A 490 21.35 25.60 -16.80
CA PRO A 490 20.95 27.00 -16.90
C PRO A 490 21.64 27.66 -18.08
N ARG A 491 20.85 28.12 -19.05
CA ARG A 491 21.34 29.03 -20.09
C ARG A 491 21.81 30.28 -19.36
N GLU A 492 23.12 30.50 -19.32
CA GLU A 492 23.66 31.82 -19.02
C GLU A 492 22.89 32.81 -19.90
N GLN A 493 22.14 33.70 -19.27
CA GLN A 493 21.54 34.82 -19.96
C GLN A 493 22.71 35.60 -20.55
N GLU A 494 22.84 35.57 -21.88
CA GLU A 494 23.68 36.51 -22.60
C GLU A 494 23.18 37.90 -22.25
N ALA A 495 23.89 38.56 -21.35
CA ALA A 495 23.77 39.97 -21.09
C ALA A 495 24.12 40.70 -22.40
N ALA A 496 23.12 41.38 -22.96
CA ALA A 496 23.28 42.39 -24.00
C ALA A 496 23.05 43.77 -23.37
#